data_AF-A0A239XHY2-F1
#
_entry.id   AF-A0A239XHY2-F1
#
_cell.length_a   1.000
_cell.length_b   1.000
_cell.length_c   1.000
_cell.angle_alpha   90.00
_cell.angle_beta   90.00
_cell.angle_gamma   90.00
#
_symmetry.space_group_name_H-M   'P 1'
#
loop_
_entity.id
_entity.type
_entity.pdbx_description
1 polymer ?
#
loop_
_entity_poly.entity_id
_entity_poly.type
_entity_poly.pdbx_seq_one_letter_code
_entity_poly.pdbx_strand_id
1 'polypeptide(L)'
;MAVSCQVISLHALLSMNKQIPEWFNKDSSAKHNAIFTIDPWLPQDVIQMMPVPNPDIEKVFAGDQVIFWTCPKKAFSKSVYGKMSAKPQIYSKVTVRNGNTFEKLVAIAEDYLERFGD
;
A
#
# COMPACT_ATOMS: atom_id res chain seq x y z
N MET A 1 -1.17 -0.99 -26.19
CA MET A 1 -1.01 -0.37 -24.86
C MET A 1 -0.04 -1.20 -24.06
N ALA A 2 0.98 -0.60 -23.47
CA ALA A 2 1.86 -1.30 -22.53
C ALA A 2 1.18 -1.40 -21.17
N VAL A 3 1.21 -2.58 -20.55
CA VAL A 3 0.74 -2.77 -19.18
C VAL A 3 1.93 -2.52 -18.25
N SER A 4 1.79 -1.58 -17.34
CA SER A 4 2.78 -1.36 -16.27
C SER A 4 2.53 -2.37 -15.15
N CYS A 5 3.56 -3.08 -14.71
CA CYS A 5 3.51 -3.98 -13.57
C CYS A 5 4.77 -3.84 -12.72
N GLN A 6 4.65 -4.20 -11.44
CA GLN A 6 5.77 -4.30 -10.52
C GLN A 6 6.05 -5.77 -10.21
N VAL A 7 7.32 -6.16 -10.21
CA VAL A 7 7.78 -7.44 -9.70
C VAL A 7 8.56 -7.17 -8.42
N ILE A 8 8.05 -7.68 -7.31
CA ILE A 8 8.65 -7.48 -5.98
C ILE A 8 9.24 -8.82 -5.56
N SER A 9 10.53 -8.82 -5.19
CA SER A 9 11.16 -10.02 -4.66
C SER A 9 10.58 -10.35 -3.28
N LEU A 10 10.67 -11.63 -2.92
CA LEU A 10 10.25 -12.10 -1.61
C LEU A 10 10.94 -11.33 -0.48
N HIS A 11 12.26 -11.15 -0.54
CA HIS A 11 13.00 -10.39 0.47
C HIS A 11 12.58 -8.91 0.53
N ALA A 12 12.30 -8.28 -0.62
CA ALA A 12 11.81 -6.91 -0.62
C ALA A 12 10.44 -6.81 0.07
N LEU A 13 9.53 -7.76 -0.18
CA LEU A 13 8.24 -7.82 0.51
C LEU A 13 8.41 -7.99 2.03
N LEU A 14 9.31 -8.85 2.47
CA LEU A 14 9.59 -9.05 3.90
C LEU A 14 10.27 -7.84 4.55
N SER A 15 11.11 -7.10 3.82
CA SER A 15 11.65 -5.82 4.29
C SER A 15 10.55 -4.78 4.46
N MET A 16 9.61 -4.69 3.51
CA MET A 16 8.43 -3.81 3.65
C MET A 16 7.55 -4.21 4.84
N ASN A 17 7.42 -5.50 5.13
CA ASN A 17 6.66 -5.99 6.29
C ASN A 17 7.24 -5.46 7.63
N LYS A 18 8.56 -5.31 7.73
CA LYS A 18 9.23 -4.76 8.91
C LYS A 18 9.00 -3.25 9.09
N GLN A 19 8.48 -2.56 8.07
CA GLN A 19 8.22 -1.12 8.09
C GLN A 19 6.76 -0.78 8.42
N ILE A 20 5.90 -1.78 8.65
CA ILE A 20 4.48 -1.55 8.92
C ILE A 20 4.32 -0.63 10.15
N PRO A 21 3.60 0.49 10.03
CA PRO A 21 3.28 1.33 11.17
C PRO A 21 2.37 0.62 12.17
N GLU A 22 2.51 0.90 13.46
CA GLU A 22 1.75 0.26 14.54
C GLU A 22 0.22 0.32 14.36
N TRP A 23 -0.29 1.36 13.70
CA TRP A 23 -1.72 1.57 13.47
C TRP A 23 -2.29 0.80 12.26
N PHE A 24 -1.45 0.20 11.42
CA PHE A 24 -1.90 -0.41 10.17
C PHE A 24 -2.56 -1.77 10.41
N ASN A 25 -3.68 -2.01 9.73
CA ASN A 25 -4.48 -3.22 9.77
C ASN A 25 -4.95 -3.67 11.18
N LYS A 26 -5.10 -2.73 12.14
CA LYS A 26 -5.57 -3.02 13.51
C LYS A 26 -7.05 -2.67 13.76
N ASP A 27 -7.62 -1.75 12.99
CA ASP A 27 -8.97 -1.22 13.22
C ASP A 27 -9.96 -1.74 12.17
N SER A 28 -10.81 -2.68 12.55
CA SER A 28 -11.81 -3.25 11.65
C SER A 28 -12.87 -2.25 11.18
N SER A 29 -13.00 -1.08 11.82
CA SER A 29 -13.87 0.01 11.38
C SER A 29 -13.24 0.89 10.29
N ALA A 30 -11.95 0.70 10.01
CA ALA A 30 -11.20 1.39 8.98
C ALA A 30 -10.96 0.53 7.73
N LYS A 31 -10.59 1.19 6.64
CA LYS A 31 -10.02 0.56 5.44
C LYS A 31 -8.51 0.73 5.52
N HIS A 32 -7.79 -0.38 5.39
CA HIS A 32 -6.34 -0.42 5.35
C HIS A 32 -5.89 -0.90 3.98
N ASN A 33 -4.97 -0.18 3.35
CA ASN A 33 -4.44 -0.55 2.04
C ASN A 33 -2.93 -0.43 2.02
N ALA A 34 -2.30 -1.43 1.42
CA ALA A 34 -0.93 -1.41 0.98
C ALA A 34 -0.95 -1.07 -0.51
N ILE A 35 -0.40 0.09 -0.85
CA ILE A 35 -0.42 0.64 -2.20
C ILE A 35 1.00 0.54 -2.72
N PHE A 36 1.27 -0.46 -3.56
CA PHE A 36 2.58 -0.68 -4.13
C PHE A 36 2.81 0.30 -5.28
N THR A 37 3.96 0.97 -5.32
CA THR A 37 4.31 1.80 -6.47
C THR A 37 4.89 0.96 -7.59
N ILE A 38 4.74 1.45 -8.82
CA ILE A 38 5.28 0.82 -10.03
C ILE A 38 6.44 1.68 -10.51
N ASP A 39 7.56 1.05 -10.86
CA ASP A 39 8.75 1.74 -11.38
C ASP A 39 8.39 2.68 -12.55
N PRO A 40 8.98 3.88 -12.60
CA PRO A 40 10.07 4.40 -11.75
C PRO A 40 9.58 5.16 -10.50
N TRP A 41 8.29 5.06 -10.13
CA TRP A 41 7.70 5.92 -9.11
C TRP A 41 7.99 5.42 -7.69
N LEU A 42 8.42 6.33 -6.82
CA LEU A 42 8.59 6.05 -5.41
C LEU A 42 7.31 6.36 -4.62
N PRO A 43 7.10 5.74 -3.45
CA PRO A 43 5.99 6.04 -2.55
C PRO A 43 5.83 7.54 -2.27
N GLN A 44 6.94 8.25 -2.05
CA GLN A 44 6.94 9.68 -1.77
C GLN A 44 6.46 10.51 -2.98
N ASP A 45 6.84 10.12 -4.20
CA ASP A 45 6.42 10.81 -5.44
C ASP A 45 4.90 10.72 -5.59
N VAL A 46 4.34 9.53 -5.36
CA VAL A 46 2.89 9.29 -5.47
C VAL A 46 2.13 10.07 -4.39
N ILE A 47 2.63 10.13 -3.16
CA ILE A 47 2.03 10.94 -2.09
C ILE A 47 2.04 12.42 -2.45
N GLN A 48 3.15 12.93 -3.00
CA GLN A 48 3.28 14.34 -3.39
C GLN A 48 2.36 14.73 -4.57
N MET A 49 2.02 13.79 -5.46
CA MET A 49 1.03 14.01 -6.52
C MET A 49 -0.41 14.10 -6.03
N MET A 50 -0.68 13.61 -4.82
CA MET A 50 -2.02 13.61 -4.25
C MET A 50 -2.30 14.92 -3.50
N PRO A 51 -3.57 15.36 -3.40
CA PRO A 51 -3.96 16.37 -2.44
C PRO A 51 -3.50 15.97 -1.03
N VAL A 52 -3.18 16.95 -0.19
CA VAL A 52 -2.74 16.71 1.18
C VAL A 52 -3.79 15.86 1.93
N PRO A 53 -3.44 14.66 2.44
CA PRO A 53 -4.36 13.83 3.20
C PRO A 53 -4.85 14.55 4.46
N ASN A 54 -6.12 14.39 4.82
CA ASN A 54 -6.64 14.99 6.05
C ASN A 54 -6.19 14.16 7.26
N PRO A 55 -5.31 14.66 8.15
CA PRO A 55 -4.78 13.89 9.27
C PRO A 55 -5.86 13.47 10.29
N ASP A 56 -7.02 14.11 10.33
CA ASP A 56 -8.12 13.75 11.22
C ASP A 56 -8.83 12.45 10.81
N ILE A 57 -8.72 12.06 9.53
CA ILE A 57 -9.42 10.90 8.96
C ILE A 57 -8.52 9.99 8.13
N GLU A 58 -7.24 10.31 7.96
CA GLU A 58 -6.29 9.54 7.17
C GLU A 58 -4.95 9.41 7.90
N LYS A 59 -4.39 8.20 7.86
CA LYS A 59 -3.00 7.95 8.26
C LYS A 59 -2.26 7.38 7.06
N VAL A 60 -1.11 7.97 6.75
CA VAL A 60 -0.29 7.63 5.58
C VAL A 60 1.15 7.45 6.01
N PHE A 61 1.79 6.40 5.51
CA PHE A 61 3.21 6.16 5.70
C PHE A 61 3.82 5.63 4.40
N ALA A 62 4.97 6.19 4.03
CA ALA A 62 5.78 5.74 2.91
C ALA A 62 6.84 4.76 3.41
N GLY A 63 6.73 3.49 3.00
CA GLY A 63 7.82 2.52 3.07
C GLY A 63 8.66 2.54 1.80
N ASP A 64 9.43 1.47 1.55
CA ASP A 64 10.37 1.40 0.42
C ASP A 64 9.67 1.45 -0.96
N GLN A 65 8.73 0.53 -1.20
CA GLN A 65 7.95 0.45 -2.45
C GLN A 65 6.45 0.33 -2.18
N VAL A 66 6.04 0.67 -0.96
CA VAL A 66 4.66 0.54 -0.50
C VAL A 66 4.24 1.77 0.30
N ILE A 67 3.03 2.24 0.06
CA ILE A 67 2.36 3.22 0.90
C ILE A 67 1.34 2.48 1.76
N PHE A 68 1.47 2.57 3.07
CA PHE A 68 0.44 2.12 3.99
C PHE A 68 -0.53 3.29 4.22
N TRP A 69 -1.82 3.07 3.91
CA TRP A 69 -2.85 4.10 4.00
C TRP A 69 -4.09 3.57 4.71
N THR A 70 -4.48 4.25 5.79
CA THR A 70 -5.71 3.96 6.54
C THR A 70 -6.68 5.13 6.49
N CYS A 71 -7.98 4.84 6.35
CA CYS A 71 -9.06 5.81 6.61
C CYS A 71 -10.32 5.12 7.18
N PRO A 72 -11.13 5.78 8.02
CA PRO A 72 -12.39 5.22 8.52
C PRO A 72 -13.35 4.86 7.38
N LYS A 73 -14.04 3.71 7.46
CA LYS A 73 -15.02 3.30 6.44
C LYS A 73 -16.09 4.36 6.21
N LYS A 74 -16.58 4.97 7.30
CA LYS A 74 -17.60 6.04 7.29
C LYS A 74 -17.16 7.34 6.60
N ALA A 75 -15.85 7.59 6.51
CA ALA A 75 -15.27 8.79 5.92
C ALA A 75 -14.58 8.50 4.58
N PHE A 76 -14.67 7.28 4.06
CA PHE A 76 -13.95 6.84 2.86
C PHE A 76 -14.21 7.73 1.64
N SER A 77 -15.44 8.15 1.38
CA SER A 77 -15.75 9.03 0.24
C SER A 77 -15.17 10.44 0.38
N LYS A 78 -14.83 10.86 1.60
CA LYS A 78 -14.22 12.16 1.89
C LYS A 78 -12.70 12.13 1.81
N SER A 79 -12.10 10.95 2.04
CA SER A 79 -10.66 10.75 2.09
C SER A 79 -9.99 10.97 0.72
N VAL A 80 -8.73 11.37 0.75
CA VAL A 80 -7.89 11.48 -0.45
C VAL A 80 -7.71 10.11 -1.09
N TYR A 81 -7.52 9.06 -0.28
CA TYR A 81 -7.44 7.68 -0.76
C TYR A 81 -8.70 7.24 -1.52
N GLY A 82 -9.90 7.50 -0.98
CA GLY A 82 -11.15 7.06 -1.61
C GLY A 82 -11.41 7.68 -2.99
N LYS A 83 -10.69 8.75 -3.32
CA LYS A 83 -10.73 9.44 -4.61
C LYS A 83 -9.56 9.08 -5.53
N MET A 84 -8.66 8.19 -5.11
CA MET A 84 -7.45 7.84 -5.88
C MET A 84 -7.77 7.19 -7.23
N SER A 85 -8.72 6.25 -7.27
CA SER A 85 -9.10 5.53 -8.49
C SER A 85 -9.70 6.44 -9.57
N ALA A 86 -10.25 7.59 -9.17
CA ALA A 86 -10.77 8.60 -10.09
C ALA A 86 -9.67 9.49 -10.71
N LYS A 87 -8.39 9.24 -10.41
CA LYS A 87 -7.23 9.97 -10.94
C LYS A 87 -6.34 9.02 -11.75
N PRO A 88 -6.66 8.75 -13.03
CA PRO A 88 -5.94 7.77 -13.84
C PRO A 88 -4.43 8.00 -13.88
N GLN A 89 -4.01 9.27 -13.91
CA GLN A 89 -2.60 9.66 -13.91
C GLN A 89 -1.84 9.23 -12.65
N ILE A 90 -2.52 8.99 -11.52
CA ILE A 90 -1.92 8.49 -10.28
C ILE A 90 -2.17 6.99 -10.16
N TYR A 91 -3.40 6.56 -10.43
CA TYR A 91 -3.81 5.17 -10.29
C TYR A 91 -3.03 4.22 -11.22
N SER A 92 -2.60 4.69 -12.39
CA SER A 92 -1.76 3.91 -13.32
C SER A 92 -0.33 3.67 -12.81
N LYS A 93 0.09 4.35 -11.73
CA LYS A 93 1.44 4.27 -11.15
C LYS A 93 1.50 3.32 -9.96
N VAL A 94 0.39 2.71 -9.57
CA VAL A 94 0.27 1.94 -8.33
C VAL A 94 -0.54 0.68 -8.51
N THR A 95 -0.30 -0.29 -7.63
CA THR A 95 -1.16 -1.46 -7.41
C THR A 95 -1.73 -1.39 -6.00
N VAL A 96 -3.04 -1.19 -5.89
CA VAL A 96 -3.72 -1.13 -4.58
C VAL A 96 -4.14 -2.53 -4.14
N ARG A 97 -3.75 -2.92 -2.92
CA ARG A 97 -4.24 -4.12 -2.22
C ARG A 97 -4.69 -3.76 -0.81
N ASN A 98 -5.67 -4.47 -0.27
CA ASN A 98 -6.08 -4.27 1.12
C ASN A 98 -5.01 -4.85 2.08
N GLY A 99 -5.06 -4.42 3.35
CA GLY A 99 -4.11 -4.87 4.39
C GLY A 99 -4.07 -6.39 4.56
N ASN A 100 -5.22 -7.06 4.55
CA ASN A 100 -5.29 -8.51 4.66
C ASN A 100 -4.61 -9.23 3.47
N THR A 101 -4.69 -8.65 2.26
CA THR A 101 -3.98 -9.19 1.11
C THR A 101 -2.47 -9.01 1.27
N PHE A 102 -2.01 -7.88 1.80
CA PHE A 102 -0.60 -7.69 2.13
C PHE A 102 -0.10 -8.75 3.12
N GLU A 103 -0.81 -8.95 4.24
CA GLU A 103 -0.47 -9.98 5.24
C GLU A 103 -0.44 -11.39 4.63
N LYS A 104 -1.37 -11.72 3.75
CA LYS A 104 -1.36 -13.02 3.04
C LYS A 104 -0.16 -13.18 2.12
N LEU A 105 0.25 -12.13 1.42
CA LEU A 105 1.45 -12.18 0.57
C LEU A 105 2.70 -12.42 1.42
N VAL A 106 2.79 -11.76 2.59
CA VAL A 106 3.88 -11.99 3.55
C VAL A 106 3.87 -13.42 4.06
N ALA A 107 2.71 -13.94 4.49
CA ALA A 107 2.61 -15.32 4.98
C ALA A 107 3.02 -16.35 3.92
N ILE A 108 2.67 -16.12 2.64
CA ILE A 108 3.12 -16.98 1.53
C ILE A 108 4.64 -16.90 1.34
N ALA A 109 5.21 -15.70 1.47
CA ALA A 109 6.66 -15.51 1.39
C ALA A 109 7.40 -16.21 2.54
N GLU A 110 6.91 -16.08 3.78
CA GLU A 110 7.50 -16.74 4.95
C GLU A 110 7.40 -18.27 4.83
N ASP A 111 6.25 -18.81 4.42
CA ASP A 111 6.04 -20.24 4.18
C ASP A 111 6.97 -20.78 3.08
N TYR A 112 7.22 -20.01 2.02
CA TYR A 112 8.16 -20.39 0.97
C TYR A 112 9.59 -20.53 1.52
N LEU A 113 10.07 -19.54 2.28
CA LEU A 113 11.41 -19.58 2.87
C LEU A 113 11.56 -20.72 3.87
N GLU A 114 10.54 -20.98 4.68
CA GLU A 114 10.56 -22.08 5.64
C GLU A 114 10.70 -23.45 4.95
N ARG A 115 10.05 -23.64 3.80
CA ARG A 115 10.05 -24.92 3.07
C ARG A 115 11.26 -25.14 2.18
N PHE A 116 11.78 -24.08 1.57
CA PHE A 116 12.75 -24.19 0.48
C PHE A 116 14.08 -23.49 0.76
N GLY A 117 14.17 -22.66 1.81
CA GLY A 117 15.34 -21.82 2.06
C GLY A 117 15.48 -20.68 1.04
N ASP A 118 16.67 -20.08 1.03
CA ASP A 118 17.08 -19.05 0.07
C ASP A 118 17.58 -19.66 -1.26
#